data_AF-A0A179F9Z8-F1
#
_entry.id   AF-A0A179F9Z8-F1
#
_cell.length_a   1.000
_cell.length_b   1.000
_cell.length_c   1.000
_cell.angle_alpha   90.00
_cell.angle_beta   90.00
_cell.angle_gamma   90.00
#
_symmetry.space_group_name_H-M   'P 1'
#
loop_
_entity.id
_entity.type
_entity.pdbx_description
1 polymer ?
#
loop_
_entity_poly.entity_id
_entity_poly.type
_entity_poly.pdbx_seq_one_letter_code
_entity_poly.pdbx_strand_id
1 'polypeptide(L)'
;MTSITNVARRSIPERSIRILVSPTPITFAERRSILQVLEQYGPVEVFKMTPGYQSNFISLTKEASTATKLVECSPLTYQVPAQSVNTNVHVADLDDAESLHGFKLDKPSMTAASDSDQPAPVTEDSLALHDEPHRQDERQFKLEIFPAPDYNHKFTMLGSPLHQSWPEAYRKDKSFLAVTLKQSLPKTMMSKGLAHWLFDVGNQASQSGRKAERLQLKGWMPSKMKG
;
A
#
# COMPACT_ATOMS: atom_id res chain seq x y z
N MET A 1 -14.59 -30.45 -11.85
CA MET A 1 -13.92 -29.15 -12.06
C MET A 1 -13.67 -28.49 -10.71
N THR A 2 -12.56 -28.81 -10.07
CA THR A 2 -12.12 -28.19 -8.81
C THR A 2 -11.62 -26.78 -9.10
N SER A 3 -12.38 -25.77 -8.68
CA SER A 3 -12.15 -24.37 -9.02
C SER A 3 -10.77 -23.86 -8.58
N ILE A 4 -10.07 -23.19 -9.50
CA ILE A 4 -8.78 -22.51 -9.32
C ILE A 4 -8.76 -21.59 -8.08
N THR A 5 -9.93 -21.06 -7.69
CA THR A 5 -10.13 -20.23 -6.50
C THR A 5 -9.87 -20.97 -5.18
N ASN A 6 -10.03 -22.28 -5.12
CA ASN A 6 -9.79 -23.07 -3.91
C ASN A 6 -8.33 -23.46 -3.73
N VAL A 7 -7.58 -23.62 -4.83
CA VAL A 7 -6.13 -23.88 -4.78
C VAL A 7 -5.38 -22.62 -4.33
N ALA A 8 -5.76 -21.44 -4.87
CA ALA A 8 -5.18 -20.17 -4.46
C ALA A 8 -5.42 -19.82 -2.97
N ARG A 9 -6.55 -20.24 -2.40
CA ARG A 9 -6.85 -20.05 -0.96
C ARG A 9 -6.07 -20.99 -0.04
N ARG A 10 -5.60 -22.14 -0.54
CA ARG A 10 -4.86 -23.13 0.26
C ARG A 10 -3.37 -22.80 0.41
N SER A 11 -2.83 -21.87 -0.39
CA SER A 11 -1.41 -21.50 -0.36
C SER A 11 -1.10 -20.10 0.21
N ILE A 12 -2.08 -19.41 0.80
CA ILE A 12 -1.85 -18.08 1.40
C ILE A 12 -0.70 -18.10 2.44
N PRO A 13 -0.61 -19.08 3.36
CA PRO A 13 0.50 -19.16 4.32
C PRO A 13 1.88 -19.24 3.67
N GLU A 14 2.02 -20.06 2.63
CA GLU A 14 3.30 -20.31 1.93
C GLU A 14 3.76 -19.10 1.11
N ARG A 15 2.84 -18.22 0.77
CA ARG A 15 3.05 -17.00 -0.03
C ARG A 15 3.14 -15.73 0.81
N SER A 16 3.04 -15.88 2.13
CA SER A 16 2.99 -14.80 3.10
C SER A 16 4.37 -14.55 3.68
N ILE A 17 4.83 -13.31 3.58
CA ILE A 17 6.11 -12.87 4.10
C ILE A 17 5.93 -11.64 4.98
N ARG A 18 6.74 -11.55 6.02
CA ARG A 18 6.84 -10.40 6.91
C ARG A 18 8.14 -9.67 6.62
N ILE A 19 8.06 -8.36 6.54
CA ILE A 19 9.15 -7.50 6.11
C ILE A 19 9.39 -6.48 7.20
N LEU A 20 10.60 -6.45 7.73
CA LEU A 20 11.09 -5.41 8.63
C LEU A 20 11.94 -4.45 7.83
N VAL A 21 11.68 -3.16 7.94
CA VAL A 21 12.35 -2.13 7.15
C VAL A 21 13.05 -1.14 8.08
N SER A 22 14.34 -0.92 7.84
CA SER A 22 15.15 0.06 8.56
C SER A 22 15.89 0.98 7.58
N PRO A 23 15.77 2.32 7.68
CA PRO A 23 14.94 3.06 8.64
C PRO A 23 13.43 2.93 8.34
N THR A 24 12.58 3.31 9.29
CA THR A 24 11.11 3.25 9.13
C THR A 24 10.66 4.11 7.94
N PRO A 25 9.97 3.53 6.94
CA PRO A 25 9.48 4.29 5.79
C PRO A 25 8.25 5.13 6.17
N ILE A 26 8.45 6.43 6.27
CA ILE A 26 7.44 7.41 6.71
C ILE A 26 6.58 7.88 5.54
N THR A 27 7.15 8.07 4.35
CA THR A 27 6.42 8.62 3.20
C THR A 27 5.78 7.54 2.33
N PHE A 28 4.78 7.93 1.54
CA PHE A 28 4.19 7.03 0.56
C PHE A 28 5.20 6.63 -0.52
N ALA A 29 6.03 7.57 -0.97
CA ALA A 29 7.06 7.32 -1.98
C ALA A 29 8.03 6.24 -1.50
N GLU A 30 8.56 6.36 -0.27
CA GLU A 30 9.43 5.35 0.34
C GLU A 30 8.76 3.97 0.36
N ARG A 31 7.51 3.90 0.82
CA ARG A 31 6.74 2.64 0.85
C ARG A 31 6.50 2.07 -0.54
N ARG A 32 6.25 2.91 -1.55
CA ARG A 32 6.06 2.45 -2.94
C ARG A 32 7.37 1.94 -3.53
N SER A 33 8.50 2.57 -3.22
CA SER A 33 9.82 2.11 -3.63
C SER A 33 10.14 0.74 -3.03
N ILE A 34 9.81 0.49 -1.75
CA ILE A 34 9.92 -0.86 -1.14
C ILE A 34 9.14 -1.87 -1.96
N LEU A 35 7.88 -1.56 -2.27
CA LEU A 35 7.04 -2.45 -3.05
C LEU A 35 7.61 -2.71 -4.45
N GLN A 36 8.17 -1.69 -5.11
CA GLN A 36 8.83 -1.86 -6.42
C GLN A 36 10.02 -2.81 -6.36
N VAL A 37 10.81 -2.75 -5.28
CA VAL A 37 11.94 -3.67 -5.08
C VAL A 37 11.44 -5.10 -4.92
N LEU A 38 10.39 -5.32 -4.13
CA LEU A 38 9.78 -6.64 -3.99
C LEU A 38 9.20 -7.16 -5.32
N GLU A 39 8.58 -6.27 -6.09
CA GLU A 39 7.99 -6.59 -7.41
C GLU A 39 9.02 -7.07 -8.44
N GLN A 40 10.31 -6.77 -8.27
CA GLN A 40 11.38 -7.28 -9.14
C GLN A 40 11.56 -8.81 -9.03
N TYR A 41 11.22 -9.40 -7.88
CA TYR A 41 11.30 -10.84 -7.65
C TYR A 41 10.03 -11.57 -8.10
N GLY A 42 8.92 -10.83 -8.23
CA GLY A 42 7.66 -11.33 -8.76
C GLY A 42 6.46 -10.49 -8.31
N PRO A 43 5.26 -10.74 -8.88
CA PRO A 43 4.09 -9.93 -8.58
C PRO A 43 3.66 -10.04 -7.12
N VAL A 44 3.33 -8.91 -6.50
CA VAL A 44 2.83 -8.81 -5.12
C VAL A 44 1.34 -8.51 -5.15
N GLU A 45 0.54 -9.30 -4.43
CA GLU A 45 -0.92 -9.11 -4.35
C GLU A 45 -1.31 -8.15 -3.23
N VAL A 46 -0.60 -8.18 -2.11
CA VAL A 46 -0.89 -7.32 -0.95
C VAL A 46 0.42 -6.83 -0.38
N PHE A 47 0.49 -5.54 -0.08
CA PHE A 47 1.57 -4.95 0.72
C PHE A 47 0.94 -3.99 1.72
N LYS A 48 1.05 -4.31 3.01
CA LYS A 48 0.36 -3.59 4.07
C LYS A 48 1.21 -3.46 5.32
N MET A 49 1.20 -2.29 5.93
CA MET A 49 1.80 -2.05 7.24
C MET A 49 0.99 -2.74 8.34
N THR A 50 1.66 -3.45 9.24
CA THR A 50 1.04 -4.11 10.39
C THR A 50 0.60 -3.06 11.42
N PRO A 51 -0.63 -3.11 11.95
CA PRO A 51 -1.09 -2.14 12.94
C PRO A 51 -0.22 -2.20 14.20
N GLY A 52 0.19 -1.03 14.70
CA GLY A 52 1.04 -0.91 15.89
C GLY A 52 2.55 -0.96 15.65
N TYR A 53 3.00 -1.29 14.43
CA TYR A 53 4.42 -1.41 14.08
C TYR A 53 4.73 -0.70 12.76
N GLN A 54 5.35 0.47 12.80
CA GLN A 54 5.53 1.33 11.62
C GLN A 54 6.60 0.82 10.63
N SER A 55 7.53 -0.01 11.09
CA SER A 55 8.58 -0.64 10.27
C SER A 55 8.26 -2.08 9.87
N ASN A 56 7.08 -2.59 10.26
CA ASN A 56 6.68 -3.97 9.98
C ASN A 56 5.58 -4.00 8.91
N PHE A 57 5.83 -4.77 7.87
CA PHE A 57 4.90 -4.96 6.77
C PHE A 57 4.59 -6.44 6.60
N ILE A 58 3.34 -6.72 6.25
CA ILE A 58 2.91 -8.02 5.74
C ILE A 58 2.74 -7.90 4.23
N SER A 59 3.31 -8.85 3.50
CA SER A 59 3.22 -8.93 2.05
C SER A 59 2.75 -10.31 1.62
N LEU A 60 1.94 -10.36 0.56
CA LEU A 60 1.49 -11.58 -0.09
C LEU A 60 2.00 -11.60 -1.53
N THR A 61 2.83 -12.58 -1.87
CA THR A 61 3.31 -12.77 -3.24
C THR A 61 2.28 -13.53 -4.07
N LYS A 62 2.31 -13.38 -5.41
CA LYS A 62 1.47 -14.15 -6.34
C LYS A 62 1.81 -15.65 -6.36
N GLU A 63 3.05 -16.00 -6.05
CA GLU A 63 3.57 -17.37 -6.09
C GLU A 63 4.38 -17.70 -4.84
N ALA A 64 4.34 -18.95 -4.39
CA ALA A 64 5.06 -19.39 -3.20
C ALA A 64 6.58 -19.43 -3.44
N SER A 65 6.99 -19.76 -4.67
CA SER A 65 8.38 -19.72 -5.13
C SER A 65 9.02 -18.34 -4.92
N THR A 66 8.29 -17.26 -5.22
CA THR A 66 8.75 -15.88 -5.00
C THR A 66 8.93 -15.56 -3.52
N ALA A 67 8.04 -16.03 -2.65
CA ALA A 67 8.17 -15.84 -1.21
C ALA A 67 9.43 -16.54 -0.68
N THR A 68 9.67 -17.79 -1.06
CA THR A 68 10.88 -18.54 -0.67
C THR A 68 12.15 -17.82 -1.14
N LYS A 69 12.20 -17.39 -2.41
CA LYS A 69 13.34 -16.65 -2.97
C LYS A 69 13.61 -15.34 -2.21
N LEU A 70 12.57 -14.57 -1.89
CA LEU A 70 12.71 -13.32 -1.14
C LEU A 70 13.25 -13.55 0.28
N VAL A 71 12.88 -14.66 0.92
CA VAL A 71 13.43 -15.06 2.22
C VAL A 71 14.89 -15.49 2.08
N GLU A 72 15.24 -16.24 1.05
CA GLU A 72 16.63 -16.68 0.78
C GLU A 72 17.57 -15.51 0.42
N CYS A 73 17.06 -14.50 -0.30
CA CYS A 73 17.83 -13.30 -0.64
C CYS A 73 17.88 -12.26 0.50
N SER A 74 17.21 -12.51 1.62
CA SER A 74 17.21 -11.62 2.78
C SER A 74 18.60 -11.60 3.45
N PRO A 75 19.12 -10.44 3.90
CA PRO A 75 18.51 -9.11 3.83
C PRO A 75 18.77 -8.37 2.51
N LEU A 76 17.78 -7.60 2.05
CA LEU A 76 17.90 -6.76 0.85
C LEU A 76 18.25 -5.33 1.25
N THR A 77 19.13 -4.69 0.48
CA THR A 77 19.46 -3.26 0.67
C THR A 77 19.19 -2.53 -0.63
N TYR A 78 18.49 -1.40 -0.56
CA TYR A 78 18.20 -0.59 -1.73
C TYR A 78 18.22 0.90 -1.37
N GLN A 79 18.38 1.73 -2.39
CA GLN A 79 18.43 3.18 -2.25
C GLN A 79 17.18 3.78 -2.89
N VAL A 80 16.58 4.75 -2.19
CA VAL A 80 15.53 5.60 -2.75
C VAL A 80 16.19 6.87 -3.25
N PRO A 81 16.13 7.18 -4.55
CA PRO A 81 16.53 8.48 -5.05
C PRO A 81 15.70 9.55 -4.31
N ALA A 82 16.36 10.50 -3.66
CA ALA A 82 15.64 11.63 -3.10
C ALA A 82 14.91 12.34 -4.24
N GLN A 83 13.60 12.56 -4.11
CA GLN A 83 12.89 13.40 -5.05
C GLN A 83 13.51 14.79 -4.97
N SER A 84 14.24 15.21 -6.01
CA SER A 84 14.57 16.61 -6.18
C SER A 84 13.25 17.33 -6.41
N VAL A 85 12.68 17.92 -5.36
CA VAL A 85 11.71 18.98 -5.50
C VAL A 85 12.46 20.15 -6.14
N ASN A 86 12.56 20.12 -7.47
CA ASN A 86 12.85 21.32 -8.23
C ASN A 86 11.65 22.22 -7.97
N THR A 87 11.76 23.15 -7.03
CA THR A 87 10.76 24.16 -6.67
C THR A 87 10.60 25.22 -7.78
N ASN A 88 10.76 24.80 -9.04
CA ASN A 88 10.52 25.61 -10.21
C ASN A 88 9.41 24.98 -11.06
N VAL A 89 8.27 24.72 -10.42
CA VAL A 89 7.01 24.51 -11.14
C VAL A 89 6.57 25.90 -11.60
N HIS A 90 7.09 26.34 -12.74
CA HIS A 90 6.46 27.42 -13.48
C HIS A 90 5.07 26.92 -13.90
N VAL A 91 4.04 27.44 -13.21
CA VAL A 91 2.64 27.31 -13.60
C VAL A 91 2.44 28.16 -14.86
N ALA A 92 2.94 27.69 -15.99
CA ALA A 92 2.67 28.24 -17.32
C ALA A 92 3.31 27.33 -18.38
N ASP A 93 2.76 26.12 -18.57
CA ASP A 93 2.61 25.61 -19.93
C ASP A 93 1.58 24.47 -19.94
N LEU A 94 0.42 24.74 -20.53
CA LEU A 94 -0.68 23.78 -20.71
C LEU A 94 -1.00 23.64 -22.20
N ASP A 95 -0.02 23.78 -23.11
CA ASP A 95 -0.33 23.75 -24.54
C ASP A 95 0.56 22.87 -25.44
N ASP A 96 1.50 22.06 -24.93
CA ASP A 96 2.28 21.17 -25.81
C ASP A 96 2.00 19.67 -25.59
N ALA A 97 1.22 19.10 -26.51
CA ALA A 97 0.79 17.71 -26.55
C ALA A 97 1.86 16.70 -27.04
N GLU A 98 3.15 17.09 -27.14
CA GLU A 98 4.19 16.24 -27.74
C GLU A 98 5.46 16.03 -26.88
N SER A 99 5.34 15.96 -25.55
CA SER A 99 6.44 15.52 -24.68
C SER A 99 6.04 14.37 -23.75
N LEU A 100 5.56 13.27 -24.34
CA LEU A 100 5.33 12.00 -23.64
C LEU A 100 6.50 11.01 -23.77
N HIS A 101 7.68 11.46 -24.20
CA HIS A 101 8.86 10.60 -24.35
C HIS A 101 9.97 10.94 -23.33
N GLY A 102 9.61 10.98 -22.05
CA GLY A 102 10.55 11.37 -20.98
C GLY A 102 10.62 10.46 -19.76
N PHE A 103 9.92 9.32 -19.73
CA PHE A 103 10.05 8.36 -18.63
C PHE A 103 11.14 7.34 -18.99
N LYS A 104 12.41 7.75 -18.91
CA LYS A 104 13.50 6.77 -18.78
C LYS A 104 13.28 6.05 -17.46
N LEU A 105 12.85 4.79 -17.58
CA LEU A 105 12.68 3.88 -16.46
C LEU A 105 14.08 3.50 -15.97
N ASP A 106 14.66 4.33 -15.10
CA ASP A 106 15.88 3.96 -14.39
C ASP A 106 15.56 2.81 -13.45
N LYS A 107 15.92 1.62 -13.92
CA LYS A 107 15.91 0.37 -13.16
C LYS A 107 16.89 0.54 -11.99
N PRO A 108 16.48 0.32 -10.73
CA PRO A 108 17.41 0.43 -9.61
C PRO A 108 18.52 -0.62 -9.78
N SER A 109 19.75 -0.12 -9.81
CA SER A 109 20.97 -0.92 -10.00
C SER A 109 21.42 -1.49 -8.65
N MET A 110 21.67 -2.79 -8.59
CA MET A 110 22.34 -3.44 -7.46
C MET A 110 23.83 -3.52 -7.77
N THR A 111 24.68 -2.81 -7.01
CA THR A 111 26.13 -2.95 -7.11
C THR A 111 26.65 -3.92 -6.05
N ALA A 112 27.25 -5.01 -6.52
CA ALA A 112 28.13 -5.88 -5.73
C ALA A 112 29.57 -5.37 -5.89
N ALA A 113 30.28 -5.21 -4.78
CA ALA A 113 31.64 -4.66 -4.73
C ALA A 113 32.70 -5.59 -5.36
N SER A 114 33.67 -5.01 -6.07
CA SER A 114 35.03 -5.51 -6.26
C SER A 114 35.96 -4.39 -6.74
N ASP A 115 37.25 -4.65 -6.59
CA ASP A 115 38.33 -3.76 -6.15
C ASP A 115 39.16 -3.06 -7.26
N SER A 116 39.80 -1.94 -6.89
CA SER A 116 41.11 -1.36 -7.29
C SER A 116 41.62 -1.32 -8.76
N ASP A 117 41.89 -0.12 -9.30
CA ASP A 117 43.25 0.47 -9.53
C ASP A 117 43.31 1.58 -10.64
N GLN A 118 44.06 2.65 -10.33
CA GLN A 118 44.31 3.95 -11.04
C GLN A 118 45.50 3.80 -12.07
N PRO A 119 45.96 4.76 -12.95
CA PRO A 119 45.92 6.23 -12.86
C PRO A 119 45.78 7.12 -14.14
N ALA A 120 45.71 8.44 -13.87
CA ALA A 120 45.46 9.62 -14.74
C ALA A 120 46.62 10.04 -15.70
N PRO A 121 46.43 11.11 -16.52
CA PRO A 121 47.05 12.39 -16.14
C PRO A 121 46.23 13.68 -16.41
N VAL A 122 46.75 14.73 -15.77
CA VAL A 122 46.34 16.12 -15.51
C VAL A 122 46.29 17.08 -16.72
N THR A 123 45.53 18.19 -16.60
CA THR A 123 45.97 19.60 -16.84
C THR A 123 44.94 20.60 -16.27
N GLU A 124 45.47 21.60 -15.56
CA GLU A 124 44.90 22.78 -14.86
C GLU A 124 44.26 23.79 -15.87
N ASP A 125 43.53 24.87 -15.58
CA ASP A 125 43.27 25.73 -14.43
C ASP A 125 42.04 26.61 -14.82
N SER A 126 41.15 26.97 -13.88
CA SER A 126 40.47 28.28 -13.80
C SER A 126 39.15 28.23 -13.01
N LEU A 127 39.23 28.83 -11.82
CA LEU A 127 38.21 29.59 -11.09
C LEU A 127 36.99 28.83 -10.53
N ALA A 128 37.05 28.71 -9.20
CA ALA A 128 36.02 28.28 -8.30
C ALA A 128 34.67 29.00 -8.49
N LEU A 129 33.64 28.20 -8.72
CA LEU A 129 32.39 28.26 -7.98
C LEU A 129 32.18 26.86 -7.40
N HIS A 130 32.40 26.71 -6.09
CA HIS A 130 31.90 25.58 -5.33
C HIS A 130 30.38 25.61 -5.41
N ASP A 131 29.82 25.02 -6.46
CA ASP A 131 28.50 24.44 -6.38
C ASP A 131 28.75 23.00 -5.96
N GLU A 132 28.82 22.78 -4.64
CA GLU A 132 28.67 21.44 -4.09
C GLU A 132 27.42 20.86 -4.76
N PRO A 133 27.48 19.75 -5.51
CA PRO A 133 26.26 19.08 -5.88
C PRO A 133 25.62 18.75 -4.54
N HIS A 134 24.51 19.42 -4.22
CA HIS A 134 23.64 18.99 -3.12
C HIS A 134 23.50 17.49 -3.31
N ARG A 135 24.20 16.70 -2.49
CA ARG A 135 24.05 15.26 -2.42
C ARG A 135 22.57 15.10 -2.13
N GLN A 136 21.81 14.80 -3.18
CA GLN A 136 20.43 14.44 -3.08
C GLN A 136 20.45 13.30 -2.05
N ASP A 137 19.85 13.50 -0.88
CA ASP A 137 20.00 12.61 0.27
C ASP A 137 19.49 11.21 -0.07
N GLU A 138 20.33 10.38 -0.69
CA GLU A 138 20.01 9.02 -1.10
C GLU A 138 19.71 8.21 0.15
N ARG A 139 18.41 7.95 0.38
CA ARG A 139 17.97 7.27 1.58
C ARG A 139 18.07 5.78 1.36
N GLN A 140 19.04 5.16 2.02
CA GLN A 140 19.22 3.71 1.98
C GLN A 140 18.28 3.01 2.97
N PHE A 141 17.67 1.92 2.53
CA PHE A 141 16.80 1.09 3.34
C PHE A 141 17.27 -0.36 3.29
N LYS A 142 17.24 -1.02 4.44
CA LYS A 142 17.48 -2.45 4.64
C LYS A 142 16.15 -3.13 4.91
N LEU A 143 15.85 -4.18 4.14
CA LEU A 143 14.71 -5.06 4.34
C LEU A 143 15.20 -6.39 4.90
N GLU A 144 14.63 -6.78 6.03
CA GLU A 144 14.77 -8.12 6.57
C GLU A 144 13.45 -8.86 6.34
N ILE A 145 13.49 -9.89 5.52
CA ILE A 145 12.33 -10.65 5.07
C ILE A 145 12.31 -12.00 5.79
N PHE A 146 11.14 -12.34 6.32
CA PHE A 146 10.89 -13.59 7.05
C PHE A 146 9.63 -14.26 6.52
N PRO A 147 9.54 -15.60 6.56
CA PRO A 147 8.29 -16.29 6.26
C PRO A 147 7.24 -15.93 7.33
N ALA A 148 5.97 -15.82 6.91
CA ALA A 148 4.85 -15.52 7.81
C ALA A 148 3.65 -16.47 7.57
N PRO A 149 3.83 -17.79 7.73
CA PRO A 149 2.78 -18.78 7.49
C PRO A 149 1.68 -18.75 8.56
N ASP A 150 2.01 -18.29 9.75
CA ASP A 150 1.12 -18.19 10.92
C ASP A 150 0.26 -16.92 10.92
N TYR A 151 0.51 -15.99 10.00
CA TYR A 151 -0.25 -14.74 9.93
C TYR A 151 -1.71 -15.00 9.54
N ASN A 152 -2.63 -14.65 10.43
CA ASN A 152 -4.06 -14.85 10.22
C ASN A 152 -4.65 -13.72 9.34
N HIS A 153 -4.51 -13.91 8.03
CA HIS A 153 -5.08 -13.03 7.01
C HIS A 153 -6.60 -12.87 7.14
N LYS A 154 -7.30 -13.96 7.49
CA LYS A 154 -8.77 -13.95 7.66
C LYS A 154 -9.18 -13.01 8.79
N PHE A 155 -8.55 -13.15 9.95
CA PHE A 155 -8.85 -12.32 11.11
C PHE A 155 -8.55 -10.84 10.84
N THR A 156 -7.42 -10.55 10.20
CA THR A 156 -7.06 -9.17 9.85
C THR A 156 -8.04 -8.57 8.84
N MET A 157 -8.56 -9.35 7.90
CA MET A 157 -9.57 -8.89 6.95
C MET A 157 -10.93 -8.60 7.60
N LEU A 158 -11.31 -9.30 8.68
CA LEU A 158 -12.57 -9.04 9.39
C LEU A 158 -12.64 -7.62 9.98
N GLY A 159 -11.50 -7.06 10.37
CA GLY A 159 -11.42 -5.68 10.84
C GLY A 159 -11.48 -4.64 9.73
N SER A 160 -11.41 -5.05 8.46
CA SER A 160 -11.46 -4.14 7.32
C SER A 160 -12.88 -3.57 7.13
N PRO A 161 -13.03 -2.25 6.92
CA PRO A 161 -14.31 -1.65 6.54
C PRO A 161 -14.92 -2.29 5.29
N LEU A 162 -14.08 -2.84 4.41
CA LEU A 162 -14.51 -3.50 3.16
C LEU A 162 -15.18 -4.86 3.39
N HIS A 163 -14.97 -5.49 4.55
CA HIS A 163 -15.56 -6.80 4.88
C HIS A 163 -16.87 -6.67 5.67
N GLN A 164 -17.24 -5.45 6.08
CA GLN A 164 -18.51 -5.20 6.75
C GLN A 164 -19.64 -5.15 5.74
N SER A 165 -20.85 -5.51 6.19
CA SER A 165 -22.04 -5.23 5.41
C SER A 165 -22.19 -3.73 5.21
N TRP A 166 -22.66 -3.33 4.02
CA TRP A 166 -23.04 -1.93 3.77
C TRP A 166 -23.97 -1.44 4.89
N PRO A 167 -23.73 -0.23 5.46
CA PRO A 167 -24.52 0.25 6.59
C PRO A 167 -26.02 0.24 6.27
N GLU A 168 -26.85 -0.09 7.25
CA GLU A 168 -28.29 -0.24 7.02
C GLU A 168 -28.95 1.05 6.50
N ALA A 169 -28.39 2.21 6.86
CA ALA A 169 -28.82 3.52 6.36
C ALA A 169 -28.79 3.61 4.82
N TYR A 170 -27.84 2.94 4.16
CA TYR A 170 -27.75 2.89 2.69
C TYR A 170 -28.97 2.20 2.08
N ARG A 171 -29.52 1.17 2.75
CA ARG A 171 -30.70 0.46 2.25
C ARG A 171 -31.97 1.31 2.29
N LYS A 172 -31.99 2.31 3.16
CA LYS A 172 -33.12 3.22 3.38
C LYS A 172 -33.01 4.50 2.55
N ASP A 173 -31.88 4.74 1.90
CA ASP A 173 -31.66 5.92 1.07
C ASP A 173 -32.50 5.85 -0.23
N LYS A 174 -33.42 6.81 -0.33
CA LYS A 174 -34.33 7.04 -1.47
C LYS A 174 -34.04 8.38 -2.15
N SER A 175 -32.85 8.96 -1.95
CA SER A 175 -32.47 10.20 -2.62
C SER A 175 -32.58 10.07 -4.14
N PHE A 176 -32.93 11.18 -4.80
CA PHE A 176 -33.05 11.23 -6.26
C PHE A 176 -31.78 10.71 -6.95
N LEU A 177 -30.61 11.16 -6.48
CA LEU A 177 -29.32 10.74 -7.01
C LEU A 177 -29.09 9.23 -6.87
N ALA A 178 -29.45 8.64 -5.73
CA ALA A 178 -29.31 7.21 -5.55
C ALA A 178 -30.24 6.39 -6.46
N VAL A 179 -31.44 6.89 -6.74
CA VAL A 179 -32.36 6.24 -7.70
C VAL A 179 -31.82 6.36 -9.12
N THR A 180 -31.38 7.55 -9.54
CA THR A 180 -30.82 7.77 -10.88
C THR A 180 -29.56 6.93 -11.12
N LEU A 181 -28.65 6.87 -10.13
CA LEU A 181 -27.44 6.05 -10.23
C LEU A 181 -27.76 4.55 -10.27
N LYS A 182 -28.75 4.07 -9.51
CA LYS A 182 -29.18 2.66 -9.61
C LYS A 182 -29.67 2.28 -11.00
N GLN A 183 -30.22 3.23 -11.76
CA GLN A 183 -30.69 2.99 -13.12
C GLN A 183 -29.55 2.96 -14.15
N SER A 184 -28.49 3.73 -13.93
CA SER A 184 -27.35 3.81 -14.86
C SER A 184 -26.22 2.81 -14.57
N LEU A 185 -26.14 2.29 -13.35
CA LEU A 185 -25.04 1.41 -12.95
C LEU A 185 -25.23 -0.04 -13.42
N PRO A 186 -24.17 -0.71 -13.91
CA PRO A 186 -24.22 -2.13 -14.24
C PRO A 186 -24.41 -2.97 -12.98
N LYS A 187 -25.13 -4.09 -13.07
CA LYS A 187 -25.43 -5.01 -11.94
C LYS A 187 -24.20 -5.81 -11.51
N THR A 188 -23.25 -5.13 -10.88
CA THR A 188 -22.03 -5.71 -10.29
C THR A 188 -22.09 -5.68 -8.76
N MET A 189 -21.17 -6.37 -8.08
CA MET A 189 -21.08 -6.34 -6.61
C MET A 189 -20.84 -4.92 -6.06
N MET A 190 -20.21 -4.03 -6.84
CA MET A 190 -19.92 -2.65 -6.43
C MET A 190 -21.09 -1.69 -6.64
N SER A 191 -22.04 -2.03 -7.51
CA SER A 191 -23.20 -1.18 -7.86
C SER A 191 -23.99 -0.70 -6.64
N LYS A 192 -24.11 -1.55 -5.62
CA LYS A 192 -24.81 -1.24 -4.37
C LYS A 192 -24.13 -0.11 -3.58
N GLY A 193 -22.80 -0.04 -3.58
CA GLY A 193 -22.07 1.06 -2.94
C GLY A 193 -22.10 2.33 -3.78
N LEU A 194 -21.84 2.19 -5.09
CA LEU A 194 -21.77 3.31 -6.04
C LEU A 194 -23.09 4.05 -6.19
N ALA A 195 -24.22 3.33 -6.08
CA ALA A 195 -25.54 3.94 -6.04
C ALA A 195 -25.67 5.01 -4.93
N HIS A 196 -24.93 4.86 -3.84
CA HIS A 196 -25.06 5.68 -2.65
C HIS A 196 -23.77 6.48 -2.39
N TRP A 197 -23.04 6.86 -3.46
CA TRP A 197 -21.73 7.48 -3.31
C TRP A 197 -21.77 8.85 -2.61
N LEU A 198 -22.86 9.60 -2.78
CA LEU A 198 -23.10 10.91 -2.12
C LEU A 198 -23.75 10.79 -0.73
N PHE A 199 -23.93 9.58 -0.21
CA PHE A 199 -24.61 9.40 1.07
C PHE A 199 -23.66 9.79 2.23
N ASP A 200 -24.00 10.85 2.95
CA ASP A 200 -23.26 11.26 4.15
C ASP A 200 -23.55 10.31 5.32
N VAL A 201 -22.64 9.35 5.50
CA VAL A 201 -22.67 8.38 6.62
C VAL A 201 -22.45 9.07 7.96
N GLY A 202 -21.67 10.16 7.99
CA GLY A 202 -21.21 10.82 9.22
C GLY A 202 -22.35 11.46 10.01
N ASN A 203 -23.36 11.98 9.31
CA ASN A 203 -24.50 12.64 9.95
C ASN A 203 -25.57 11.68 10.48
N GLN A 204 -25.73 10.48 9.88
CA GLN A 204 -26.77 9.52 10.29
C GLN A 204 -26.26 8.31 11.09
N ALA A 205 -24.99 7.89 10.92
CA ALA A 205 -24.45 6.74 11.64
C ALA A 205 -23.87 7.07 13.02
N SER A 206 -23.60 8.34 13.32
CA SER A 206 -22.74 8.74 14.44
C SER A 206 -23.41 8.81 15.82
N GLN A 207 -24.74 8.85 15.95
CA GLN A 207 -25.35 9.05 17.28
C GLN A 207 -26.32 7.97 17.78
N SER A 208 -27.16 7.37 16.93
CA SER A 208 -28.31 6.62 17.46
C SER A 208 -28.13 5.10 17.45
N GLY A 209 -27.81 4.48 16.30
CA GLY A 209 -27.98 3.03 16.12
C GLY A 209 -27.14 2.13 17.02
N ARG A 210 -25.81 2.22 16.96
CA ARG A 210 -24.91 1.28 17.68
C ARG A 210 -24.89 1.51 19.19
N LYS A 211 -25.05 2.76 19.65
CA LYS A 211 -25.15 3.07 21.08
C LYS A 211 -26.52 2.63 21.63
N ALA A 212 -27.61 2.87 20.90
CA ALA A 212 -28.95 2.43 21.31
C ALA A 212 -29.04 0.90 21.35
N GLU A 213 -28.51 0.18 20.36
CA GLU A 213 -28.50 -1.28 20.33
C GLU A 213 -27.71 -1.87 21.50
N ARG A 214 -26.52 -1.29 21.82
CA ARG A 214 -25.75 -1.70 23.00
C ARG A 214 -26.46 -1.41 24.32
N LEU A 215 -27.23 -0.32 24.40
CA LEU A 215 -28.04 0.01 25.59
C LEU A 215 -29.25 -0.93 25.72
N GLN A 216 -29.90 -1.27 24.61
CA GLN A 216 -31.00 -2.25 24.60
C GLN A 216 -30.52 -3.64 25.02
N LEU A 217 -29.40 -4.13 24.48
CA LEU A 217 -28.81 -5.40 24.91
C LEU A 217 -28.39 -5.40 26.39
N LYS A 218 -27.88 -4.27 26.91
CA LYS A 218 -27.55 -4.16 28.34
C LYS A 218 -28.77 -4.28 29.25
N GLY A 219 -29.95 -3.84 28.79
CA GLY A 219 -31.21 -4.00 29.54
C GLY A 219 -31.70 -5.45 29.62
N TRP A 220 -31.25 -6.30 28.70
CA TRP A 220 -31.62 -7.72 28.61
C TRP A 220 -30.64 -8.65 29.35
N MET A 221 -29.64 -8.08 30.05
CA MET A 221 -28.78 -8.89 30.90
C MET A 221 -29.58 -9.40 32.11
N PRO A 222 -29.46 -10.70 32.48
CA PRO A 222 -30.19 -11.27 33.62
C PRO A 222 -29.99 -10.48 34.93
N SER A 223 -28.83 -9.85 35.10
CA SER A 223 -28.51 -8.97 36.25
C SER A 223 -29.37 -7.70 36.35
N LYS A 224 -30.05 -7.30 35.26
CA LYS A 224 -30.83 -6.06 35.18
C LYS A 224 -32.33 -6.28 34.98
N MET A 225 -32.77 -7.53 34.86
CA MET A 225 -34.19 -7.89 34.83
C MET A 225 -34.73 -7.81 36.26
N LYS A 226 -35.65 -6.88 36.52
CA LYS A 226 -36.44 -6.91 37.78
C LYS A 226 -37.41 -8.09 37.68
N GLY A 227 -37.28 -9.03 38.61
CA GLY A 227 -38.30 -10.06 38.88
C GLY A 227 -39.49 -9.48 39.60
#